data_AF-K9AS01-F1
#
_entry.id   AF-K9AS01-F1
#
_cell.length_a   1.000
_cell.length_b   1.000
_cell.length_c   1.000
_cell.angle_alpha   90.00
_cell.angle_beta   90.00
_cell.angle_gamma   90.00
#
_symmetry.space_group_name_H-M   'P 1'
#
loop_
_entity.id
_entity.type
_entity.pdbx_description
1 polymer ?
#
loop_
_entity_poly.entity_id
_entity_poly.type
_entity_poly.pdbx_seq_one_letter_code
_entity_poly.pdbx_strand_id
1 'polypeptide(L)'
;MKKIITFLLISLTLMVSLVVTNIAKETSLYNLIMKDHDKFVYNNPGRELKHTQHATIYFNEVTKKHNVGLTKVTYLNNHRILLNTNESRLLKLRDQNHNIHLFDRTLHIEVQDLKSTQHFSPVGTYFINGTTNDKKQVLALINQNVGDTINEDSEHLLSYLTLDQYTLSLLGLLTLLLVIVLCHYLQRNKAHFKTLSDLGYSIKDLLKYTFRDLKTTLII
;
A
#
# COMPACT_ATOMS: atom_id res chain seq x y z
N MET A 1 -14.68 20.63 -31.12
CA MET A 1 -14.92 20.67 -29.67
C MET A 1 -15.17 19.29 -29.10
N LYS A 2 -16.14 18.50 -29.62
CA LYS A 2 -16.37 17.10 -29.19
C LYS A 2 -15.09 16.26 -29.07
N LYS A 3 -14.27 16.15 -30.13
CA LYS A 3 -13.01 15.37 -30.10
C LYS A 3 -12.04 15.79 -28.98
N ILE A 4 -11.82 17.10 -28.78
CA ILE A 4 -10.91 17.65 -27.76
C ILE A 4 -11.40 17.30 -26.35
N ILE A 5 -12.71 17.37 -26.14
CA ILE A 5 -13.35 17.08 -24.86
C ILE A 5 -13.37 15.57 -24.60
N THR A 6 -13.57 14.74 -25.62
CA THR A 6 -13.42 13.29 -25.54
C THR A 6 -11.99 12.90 -25.14
N PHE A 7 -10.96 13.53 -25.72
CA PHE A 7 -9.57 13.31 -25.30
C PHE A 7 -9.32 13.70 -23.84
N LEU A 8 -9.92 14.81 -23.39
CA LEU A 8 -9.80 15.29 -22.02
C LEU A 8 -10.46 14.31 -21.03
N LEU A 9 -11.66 13.80 -21.36
CA LEU A 9 -12.37 12.80 -20.57
C LEU A 9 -11.60 11.47 -20.49
N ILE A 10 -11.07 10.99 -21.62
CA ILE A 10 -10.29 9.74 -21.67
C ILE A 10 -9.02 9.86 -20.84
N SER A 11 -8.28 10.97 -20.99
CA SER A 11 -7.06 11.24 -20.21
C SER A 11 -7.35 11.28 -18.70
N LEU A 12 -8.43 11.96 -18.30
CA LEU A 12 -8.85 12.02 -16.90
C LEU A 12 -9.27 10.65 -16.37
N THR A 13 -10.01 9.87 -17.14
CA THR A 13 -10.45 8.52 -16.75
C THR A 13 -9.24 7.60 -16.57
N LEU A 14 -8.26 7.67 -17.47
CA LEU A 14 -6.99 6.95 -17.37
C LEU A 14 -6.24 7.34 -16.10
N MET A 15 -6.07 8.63 -15.83
CA MET A 15 -5.47 9.11 -14.58
C MET A 15 -6.13 8.54 -13.34
N VAL A 16 -7.46 8.69 -13.23
CA VAL A 16 -8.20 8.21 -12.06
C VAL A 16 -8.06 6.70 -11.93
N SER A 17 -8.15 5.96 -13.04
CA SER A 17 -7.99 4.50 -13.02
C SER A 17 -6.61 4.07 -12.52
N LEU A 18 -5.54 4.76 -12.91
CA LEU A 18 -4.18 4.47 -12.49
C LEU A 18 -3.99 4.71 -11.00
N VAL A 19 -4.48 5.85 -10.50
CA VAL A 19 -4.43 6.21 -9.08
C VAL A 19 -5.21 5.20 -8.24
N VAL A 20 -6.44 4.89 -8.62
CA VAL A 20 -7.28 3.91 -7.90
C VAL A 20 -6.65 2.52 -7.90
N THR A 21 -6.07 2.10 -9.03
CA THR A 21 -5.37 0.82 -9.16
C THR A 21 -4.16 0.76 -8.22
N ASN A 22 -3.35 1.81 -8.16
CA ASN A 22 -2.18 1.85 -7.27
C ASN A 22 -2.58 1.80 -5.79
N ILE A 23 -3.57 2.62 -5.41
CA ILE A 23 -4.12 2.62 -4.05
C ILE A 23 -4.64 1.23 -3.69
N ALA A 24 -5.38 0.57 -4.58
CA ALA A 24 -5.92 -0.76 -4.34
C ALA A 24 -4.82 -1.81 -4.13
N LYS A 25 -3.73 -1.76 -4.91
CA LYS A 25 -2.56 -2.63 -4.74
C LYS A 25 -1.94 -2.47 -3.36
N GLU A 26 -1.54 -1.27 -2.98
CA GLU A 26 -0.85 -1.00 -1.72
C GLU A 26 -1.73 -1.28 -0.50
N THR A 27 -3.00 -0.87 -0.59
CA THR A 27 -3.99 -1.13 0.47
C THR A 27 -4.23 -2.63 0.67
N SER A 28 -4.16 -3.44 -0.40
CA SER A 28 -4.35 -4.89 -0.29
C SER A 28 -3.26 -5.57 0.52
N LEU A 29 -1.99 -5.16 0.36
CA LEU A 29 -0.86 -5.67 1.13
C LEU A 29 -0.91 -5.19 2.59
N TYR A 30 -1.20 -3.90 2.79
CA TYR A 30 -1.36 -3.32 4.12
C TYR A 30 -2.46 -4.04 4.92
N ASN A 31 -3.63 -4.24 4.32
CA ASN A 31 -4.75 -4.94 4.96
C ASN A 31 -4.46 -6.42 5.24
N LEU A 32 -3.54 -7.04 4.48
CA LEU A 32 -3.17 -8.43 4.66
C LEU A 32 -2.24 -8.63 5.85
N ILE A 33 -1.20 -7.80 6.01
CA ILE A 33 -0.09 -8.10 6.94
C ILE A 33 0.05 -7.07 8.07
N MET A 34 -0.37 -5.82 7.84
CA MET A 34 -0.02 -4.70 8.74
C MET A 34 -1.21 -4.15 9.51
N LYS A 35 -2.42 -4.19 8.92
CA LYS A 35 -3.63 -3.68 9.57
C LYS A 35 -3.88 -4.41 10.88
N ASP A 36 -3.98 -3.66 11.98
CA ASP A 36 -4.20 -4.14 13.35
C ASP A 36 -3.03 -4.94 13.96
N HIS A 37 -1.84 -4.90 13.34
CA HIS A 37 -0.62 -5.56 13.84
C HIS A 37 0.40 -4.54 14.35
N ASP A 38 1.09 -4.87 15.44
CA ASP A 38 2.27 -4.12 15.87
C ASP A 38 3.50 -4.70 15.18
N LYS A 39 4.42 -3.83 14.75
CA LYS A 39 5.66 -4.21 14.09
C LYS A 39 6.79 -4.27 15.12
N PHE A 40 7.58 -5.33 15.09
CA PHE A 40 8.82 -5.37 15.85
C PHE A 40 9.92 -6.08 15.06
N VAL A 41 11.16 -5.69 15.32
CA VAL A 41 12.34 -6.34 14.76
C VAL A 41 12.99 -7.17 15.86
N TYR A 42 13.21 -8.45 15.58
CA TYR A 42 14.02 -9.30 16.43
C TYR A 42 15.43 -9.41 15.85
N ASN A 43 16.41 -9.00 16.66
CA ASN A 43 17.82 -9.13 16.33
C ASN A 43 18.45 -10.15 17.28
N ASN A 44 19.32 -11.00 16.74
CA ASN A 44 20.02 -11.98 17.56
C ASN A 44 20.94 -11.23 18.54
N PRO A 45 20.75 -11.35 19.87
CA PRO A 45 21.62 -10.68 20.82
C PRO A 45 23.02 -11.28 20.72
N GLY A 46 24.06 -10.44 20.85
CA GLY A 46 25.45 -10.90 20.92
C GLY A 46 25.77 -11.80 22.13
N ARG A 47 24.79 -12.07 23.01
CA ARG A 47 24.85 -13.06 24.10
C ARG A 47 23.76 -14.12 23.89
N GLU A 48 24.14 -15.39 23.87
CA GLU A 48 23.18 -16.49 23.76
C GLU A 48 22.31 -16.61 25.03
N LEU A 49 21.00 -16.52 24.85
CA LEU A 49 19.98 -16.78 25.87
C LEU A 49 19.40 -18.19 25.71
N LYS A 50 18.63 -18.63 26.71
CA LYS A 50 18.16 -20.03 26.88
C LYS A 50 17.52 -20.63 25.62
N HIS A 51 16.78 -19.82 24.86
CA HIS A 51 16.04 -20.28 23.68
C HIS A 51 16.55 -19.68 22.36
N THR A 52 17.72 -19.02 22.35
CA THR A 52 18.26 -18.35 21.16
C THR A 52 18.46 -19.31 19.98
N GLN A 53 18.96 -20.53 20.22
CA GLN A 53 19.16 -21.55 19.17
C GLN A 53 17.85 -22.12 18.58
N HIS A 54 16.73 -21.96 19.28
CA HIS A 54 15.41 -22.43 18.88
C HIS A 54 14.35 -21.32 18.93
N ALA A 55 14.78 -20.09 18.64
CA ALA A 55 13.97 -18.88 18.79
C ALA A 55 12.61 -18.98 18.08
N THR A 56 12.58 -19.43 16.83
CA THR A 56 11.34 -19.56 16.04
C THR A 56 10.34 -20.55 16.67
N ILE A 57 10.84 -21.65 17.24
CA ILE A 57 10.00 -22.64 17.96
C ILE A 57 9.44 -21.99 19.22
N TYR A 58 10.28 -21.30 19.99
CA TYR A 58 9.86 -20.60 21.20
C TYR A 58 8.81 -19.52 20.91
N PHE A 59 9.02 -18.71 19.86
CA PHE A 59 8.05 -17.70 19.43
C PHE A 59 6.70 -18.32 19.12
N ASN A 60 6.69 -19.43 18.37
CA ASN A 60 5.47 -20.16 18.06
C ASN A 60 4.74 -20.70 19.32
N GLU A 61 5.48 -21.23 20.30
CA GLU A 61 4.86 -21.77 21.52
C GLU A 61 4.28 -20.66 22.42
N VAL A 62 5.03 -19.57 22.63
CA VAL A 62 4.59 -18.47 23.48
C VAL A 62 3.38 -17.75 22.89
N THR A 63 3.38 -17.53 21.57
CA THR A 63 2.26 -16.89 20.86
C THR A 63 1.00 -17.74 20.89
N LYS A 64 1.12 -19.06 20.71
CA LYS A 64 -0.01 -19.99 20.87
C LYS A 64 -0.58 -19.99 22.28
N LYS A 65 0.28 -20.00 23.30
CA LYS A 65 -0.15 -19.99 24.71
C LYS A 65 -0.98 -18.75 25.07
N HIS A 66 -0.68 -17.59 24.47
CA HIS A 66 -1.36 -16.33 24.75
C HIS A 66 -2.41 -15.96 23.68
N ASN A 67 -2.72 -16.87 22.75
CA ASN A 67 -3.66 -16.64 21.65
C ASN A 67 -3.33 -15.39 20.81
N VAL A 68 -2.04 -15.20 20.54
CA VAL A 68 -1.51 -14.08 19.78
C VAL A 68 -1.08 -14.54 18.39
N GLY A 69 -1.51 -13.80 17.37
CA GLY A 69 -1.05 -13.95 16.00
C GLY A 69 0.37 -13.42 15.85
N LEU A 70 1.21 -14.16 15.15
CA LEU A 70 2.57 -13.77 14.83
C LEU A 70 2.87 -14.15 13.39
N THR A 71 3.32 -13.16 12.63
CA THR A 71 3.69 -13.28 11.22
C THR A 71 5.09 -12.71 11.01
N LYS A 72 6.02 -13.56 10.61
CA LYS A 72 7.34 -13.15 10.13
C LYS A 72 7.26 -12.82 8.65
N VAL A 73 7.82 -11.68 8.25
CA VAL A 73 7.90 -11.28 6.83
C VAL A 73 9.34 -11.38 6.36
N THR A 74 9.57 -12.17 5.31
CA THR A 74 10.87 -12.28 4.64
C THR A 74 10.73 -11.86 3.19
N TYR A 75 11.37 -10.74 2.82
CA TYR A 75 11.44 -10.29 1.44
C TYR A 75 12.56 -11.06 0.72
N LEU A 76 12.20 -11.96 -0.19
CA LEU A 76 13.17 -12.70 -1.00
C LEU A 76 13.66 -11.84 -2.17
N ASN A 77 12.74 -11.06 -2.75
CA ASN A 77 13.01 -9.98 -3.71
C ASN A 77 11.79 -9.04 -3.78
N ASN A 78 11.84 -8.04 -4.66
CA ASN A 78 10.77 -7.03 -4.82
C ASN A 78 9.38 -7.62 -5.18
N HIS A 79 9.33 -8.86 -5.69
CA HIS A 79 8.10 -9.51 -6.17
C HIS A 79 7.80 -10.83 -5.43
N ARG A 80 8.63 -11.22 -4.46
CA ARG A 80 8.49 -12.49 -3.74
C ARG A 80 8.63 -12.25 -2.25
N ILE A 81 7.52 -12.48 -1.55
CA ILE A 81 7.42 -12.33 -0.10
C ILE A 81 7.08 -13.70 0.48
N LEU A 82 7.83 -14.11 1.49
CA LEU A 82 7.52 -15.28 2.29
C LEU A 82 6.95 -14.82 3.63
N LEU A 83 5.74 -15.25 3.95
CA LEU A 83 5.06 -15.05 5.22
C LEU A 83 5.11 -16.36 6.01
N ASN A 84 5.70 -16.32 7.19
CA ASN A 84 5.68 -17.45 8.10
C ASN A 84 4.83 -17.06 9.30
N THR A 85 3.68 -17.72 9.45
CA THR A 85 2.64 -17.23 10.34
C THR A 85 1.96 -18.36 11.10
N ASN A 86 1.52 -18.06 12.33
CA ASN A 86 0.62 -18.92 13.09
C ASN A 86 -0.87 -18.48 12.95
N GLU A 87 -1.14 -17.42 12.17
CA GLU A 87 -2.47 -16.83 12.05
C GLU A 87 -3.37 -17.65 11.13
N SER A 88 -4.47 -18.14 11.71
CA SER A 88 -5.46 -18.94 10.97
C SER A 88 -6.06 -18.18 9.77
N ARG A 89 -6.17 -16.85 9.84
CA ARG A 89 -6.71 -16.03 8.73
C ARG A 89 -5.82 -16.15 7.49
N LEU A 90 -4.52 -15.91 7.64
CA LEU A 90 -3.56 -15.96 6.54
C LEU A 90 -3.41 -17.40 6.02
N LEU A 91 -3.35 -18.39 6.91
CA LEU A 91 -3.27 -19.79 6.53
C LEU A 91 -4.50 -20.30 5.76
N LYS A 92 -5.69 -19.69 5.97
CA LYS A 92 -6.92 -20.02 5.23
C LYS A 92 -7.03 -19.31 3.87
N LEU A 93 -6.33 -18.18 3.69
CA LEU A 93 -6.35 -17.42 2.43
C LEU A 93 -5.44 -18.00 1.35
N ARG A 94 -4.53 -18.90 1.72
CA ARG A 94 -3.58 -19.52 0.79
C ARG A 94 -4.26 -20.55 -0.12
N ASP A 95 -3.80 -20.64 -1.35
CA ASP A 95 -4.19 -21.68 -2.30
C ASP A 95 -3.47 -23.02 -2.02
N GLN A 96 -3.68 -24.00 -2.89
CA GLN A 96 -3.04 -25.32 -2.80
C GLN A 96 -1.51 -25.27 -2.89
N ASN A 97 -0.95 -24.23 -3.51
CA ASN A 97 0.48 -23.99 -3.65
C ASN A 97 1.01 -23.09 -2.53
N HIS A 98 0.24 -22.88 -1.46
CA HIS A 98 0.58 -22.02 -0.34
C HIS A 98 0.67 -20.53 -0.68
N ASN A 99 0.04 -20.07 -1.77
CA ASN A 99 0.14 -18.68 -2.20
C ASN A 99 -1.13 -17.88 -1.90
N ILE A 100 -0.96 -16.61 -1.51
CA ILE A 100 -2.04 -15.63 -1.45
C ILE A 100 -2.01 -14.77 -2.71
N HIS A 101 -3.15 -14.72 -3.38
CA HIS A 101 -3.33 -13.86 -4.56
C HIS A 101 -3.86 -12.51 -4.11
N LEU A 102 -3.06 -11.46 -4.34
CA LEU A 102 -3.48 -10.08 -4.16
C LEU A 102 -3.97 -9.47 -5.47
N PHE A 103 -4.45 -8.23 -5.38
CA PHE A 103 -4.83 -7.46 -6.57
C PHE A 103 -3.64 -7.27 -7.52
N ASP A 104 -2.43 -7.14 -6.99
CA ASP A 104 -1.21 -7.23 -7.78
C ASP A 104 -0.82 -8.70 -8.03
N ARG A 105 -1.01 -9.17 -9.26
CA ARG A 105 -0.65 -10.54 -9.68
C ARG A 105 0.85 -10.76 -9.85
N THR A 106 1.64 -9.69 -9.93
CA THR A 106 3.10 -9.79 -10.05
C THR A 106 3.76 -10.12 -8.71
N LEU A 107 3.07 -9.80 -7.61
CA LEU A 107 3.54 -10.07 -6.26
C LEU A 107 3.16 -11.50 -5.85
N HIS A 108 4.18 -12.33 -5.67
CA HIS A 108 4.03 -13.69 -5.20
C HIS A 108 4.22 -13.75 -3.69
N ILE A 109 3.15 -14.06 -2.97
CA ILE A 109 3.15 -14.15 -1.52
C ILE A 109 2.95 -15.60 -1.11
N GLU A 110 4.02 -16.24 -0.68
CA GLU A 110 3.99 -17.60 -0.15
C GLU A 110 3.73 -17.56 1.36
N VAL A 111 2.80 -18.38 1.85
CA VAL A 111 2.35 -18.40 3.24
C VAL A 111 2.50 -19.78 3.85
N GLN A 112 3.47 -19.90 4.74
CA GLN A 112 3.77 -21.12 5.46
C GLN A 112 3.46 -20.99 6.96
N ASP A 113 3.33 -22.13 7.63
CA ASP A 113 3.18 -22.17 9.08
C ASP A 113 4.49 -21.72 9.74
N LEU A 114 4.42 -20.95 10.83
CA LEU A 114 5.59 -20.57 11.63
C LEU A 114 6.37 -21.79 12.16
N LYS A 115 5.75 -22.97 12.22
CA LYS A 115 6.44 -24.22 12.55
C LYS A 115 7.36 -24.74 11.45
N SER A 116 7.08 -24.44 10.18
CA SER A 116 7.90 -24.92 9.06
C SER A 116 9.19 -24.13 8.85
N THR A 117 9.37 -23.03 9.59
CA THR A 117 10.55 -22.15 9.48
C THR A 117 11.84 -22.62 10.15
N GLN A 118 11.98 -23.91 10.50
CA GLN A 118 13.17 -24.42 11.20
C GLN A 118 14.49 -24.10 10.48
N HIS A 119 14.48 -23.91 9.15
CA HIS A 119 15.68 -23.60 8.35
C HIS A 119 15.91 -22.11 8.10
N PHE A 120 14.98 -21.23 8.49
CA PHE A 120 15.12 -19.79 8.28
C PHE A 120 15.66 -19.11 9.54
N SER A 121 16.57 -18.14 9.34
CA SER A 121 17.10 -17.33 10.43
C SER A 121 15.95 -16.74 11.26
N PRO A 122 15.99 -16.79 12.60
CA PRO A 122 14.97 -16.15 13.43
C PRO A 122 15.06 -14.63 13.38
N VAL A 123 16.16 -14.05 12.89
CA VAL A 123 16.32 -12.60 12.75
C VAL A 123 15.41 -12.06 11.66
N GLY A 124 14.81 -10.90 11.91
CA GLY A 124 14.01 -10.17 10.92
C GLY A 124 12.81 -9.44 11.50
N THR A 125 11.92 -9.04 10.59
CA THR A 125 10.72 -8.27 10.91
C THR A 125 9.54 -9.18 11.20
N TYR A 126 8.86 -8.89 12.31
CA TYR A 126 7.68 -9.61 12.78
C TYR A 126 6.52 -8.65 12.97
N PHE A 127 5.32 -9.18 12.72
CA PHE A 127 4.05 -8.52 12.95
C PHE A 127 3.25 -9.33 13.96
N ILE A 128 2.77 -8.68 15.01
CA ILE A 128 2.08 -9.33 16.12
C ILE A 128 0.66 -8.79 16.28
N ASN A 129 -0.30 -9.70 16.38
CA ASN A 129 -1.74 -9.42 16.43
C ASN A 129 -2.37 -10.00 17.69
N GLY A 130 -3.18 -9.21 18.39
CA GLY A 130 -3.85 -9.63 19.61
C GLY A 130 -4.19 -8.45 20.51
N THR A 131 -4.62 -8.72 21.74
CA THR A 131 -4.89 -7.66 22.71
C THR A 131 -3.58 -6.97 23.13
N THR A 132 -3.64 -5.68 23.47
CA THR A 132 -2.46 -4.91 23.87
C THR A 132 -1.70 -5.55 25.05
N ASN A 133 -2.42 -6.17 25.98
CA ASN A 133 -1.81 -6.82 27.14
C ASN A 133 -1.09 -8.12 26.74
N ASP A 134 -1.73 -8.96 25.93
CA ASP A 134 -1.14 -10.23 25.49
C ASP A 134 0.08 -9.99 24.61
N LYS A 135 0.00 -9.00 23.69
CA LYS A 135 1.14 -8.59 22.86
C LYS A 135 2.34 -8.16 23.71
N LYS A 136 2.12 -7.29 24.70
CA LYS A 136 3.19 -6.84 25.63
C LYS A 136 3.78 -8.01 26.42
N GLN A 137 2.95 -8.95 26.87
CA GLN A 137 3.40 -10.12 27.61
C GLN A 137 4.25 -11.06 26.74
N VAL A 138 3.83 -11.32 25.51
CA VAL A 138 4.59 -12.12 24.53
C VAL A 138 5.94 -11.46 24.24
N LEU A 139 5.97 -10.16 23.96
CA LEU A 139 7.22 -9.44 23.69
C LEU A 139 8.16 -9.45 24.91
N ALA A 140 7.63 -9.27 26.13
CA ALA A 140 8.43 -9.37 27.35
C ALA A 140 9.05 -10.77 27.53
N LEU A 141 8.30 -11.83 27.23
CA LEU A 141 8.81 -13.20 27.29
C LEU A 141 9.89 -13.46 26.24
N ILE A 142 9.74 -12.91 25.03
CA ILE A 142 10.76 -12.98 23.98
C ILE A 142 12.05 -12.27 24.42
N ASN A 143 11.93 -11.04 24.93
CA ASN A 143 13.06 -10.26 25.43
C ASN A 143 13.81 -10.96 26.56
N GLN A 144 13.08 -11.57 27.49
CA GLN A 144 13.68 -12.24 28.63
C GLN A 144 14.40 -13.54 28.25
N ASN A 145 13.92 -14.28 27.25
CA ASN A 145 14.31 -15.67 27.03
C ASN A 145 15.07 -15.93 25.72
N VAL A 146 15.01 -15.01 24.77
CA VAL A 146 15.54 -15.21 23.41
C VAL A 146 16.43 -14.05 22.96
N GLY A 147 16.02 -12.81 23.23
CA GLY A 147 16.80 -11.61 22.90
C GLY A 147 15.94 -10.37 22.66
N ASP A 148 16.61 -9.23 22.47
CA ASP A 148 15.95 -7.92 22.40
C ASP A 148 15.11 -7.74 21.12
N THR A 149 13.88 -7.28 21.31
CA THR A 149 12.96 -6.82 20.28
C THR A 149 12.93 -5.31 20.26
N ILE A 150 13.07 -4.72 19.08
CA ILE A 150 12.89 -3.29 18.88
C ILE A 150 11.48 -3.10 18.33
N ASN A 151 10.61 -2.45 19.09
CA ASN A 151 9.30 -2.04 18.60
C ASN A 151 9.51 -0.92 17.57
N GLU A 152 8.90 -1.09 16.41
CA GLU A 152 8.79 -0.03 15.42
C GLU A 152 7.34 0.43 15.40
N ASP A 153 7.12 1.74 15.44
CA ASP A 153 5.78 2.28 15.29
C ASP A 153 5.18 1.76 13.98
N SER A 154 3.95 1.24 14.06
CA SER A 154 3.24 0.76 12.88
C SER A 154 2.98 1.93 11.95
N GLU A 155 3.62 1.87 10.77
CA GLU A 155 3.48 2.86 9.72
C GLU A 155 2.00 3.11 9.40
N HIS A 156 1.61 4.39 9.40
CA HIS A 156 0.25 4.80 9.06
C HIS A 156 -0.07 4.42 7.60
N LEU A 157 -1.33 4.12 7.30
CA LEU A 157 -1.77 3.76 5.94
C LEU A 157 -1.30 4.78 4.87
N LEU A 158 -1.18 6.06 5.24
CA LEU A 158 -0.67 7.12 4.36
C LEU A 158 0.82 6.99 3.99
N SER A 159 1.67 6.42 4.85
CA SER A 159 3.09 6.20 4.51
C SER A 159 3.28 5.01 3.59
N TYR A 160 2.27 4.14 3.49
CA TYR A 160 2.23 3.01 2.55
C TYR A 160 1.57 3.34 1.21
N LEU A 161 1.01 4.54 1.06
CA LEU A 161 0.42 5.02 -0.19
C LEU A 161 1.49 5.75 -1.00
N THR A 162 2.38 5.00 -1.62
CA THR A 162 3.47 5.54 -2.44
C THR A 162 3.21 5.27 -3.92
N LEU A 163 3.05 6.33 -4.70
CA LEU A 163 3.01 6.17 -6.15
C LEU A 163 4.39 5.76 -6.65
N ASP A 164 4.47 4.65 -7.38
CA ASP A 164 5.72 4.23 -8.01
C ASP A 164 6.19 5.28 -9.02
N GLN A 165 7.50 5.32 -9.29
CA GLN A 165 8.09 6.33 -10.15
C GLN A 165 7.51 6.30 -11.58
N TYR A 166 7.09 5.11 -12.05
CA TYR A 166 6.46 4.95 -13.35
C TYR A 166 5.07 5.58 -13.40
N THR A 167 4.18 5.27 -12.44
CA THR A 167 2.83 5.85 -12.37
C THR A 167 2.92 7.35 -12.16
N LEU A 168 3.88 7.83 -11.35
CA LEU A 168 4.11 9.25 -11.15
C LEU A 168 4.57 9.96 -12.42
N SER A 169 5.45 9.34 -13.21
CA SER A 169 5.87 9.84 -14.52
C SER A 169 4.72 9.86 -15.53
N LEU A 170 3.91 8.81 -15.56
CA LEU A 170 2.75 8.69 -16.44
C LEU A 170 1.65 9.70 -16.08
N LEU A 171 1.39 9.91 -14.79
CA LEU A 171 0.54 10.98 -14.27
C LEU A 171 1.08 12.35 -14.70
N GLY A 172 2.39 12.59 -14.60
CA GLY A 172 3.02 13.81 -15.10
C GLY A 172 2.73 14.05 -16.58
N LEU A 173 2.91 13.02 -17.41
CA LEU A 173 2.66 13.10 -18.85
C LEU A 173 1.18 13.32 -19.19
N LEU A 174 0.25 12.63 -18.52
CA LEU A 174 -1.19 12.83 -18.66
C LEU A 174 -1.60 14.25 -18.23
N THR A 175 -0.98 14.80 -17.17
CA THR A 175 -1.23 16.17 -16.69
C THR A 175 -0.77 17.17 -17.73
N LEU A 176 0.44 16.97 -18.29
CA LEU A 176 0.97 17.81 -19.35
C LEU A 176 0.04 17.79 -20.58
N LEU A 177 -0.46 16.62 -20.97
CA LEU A 177 -1.40 16.47 -22.08
C LEU A 177 -2.70 17.23 -21.79
N LEU A 178 -3.25 17.12 -20.58
CA LEU A 178 -4.42 17.90 -20.14
C LEU A 178 -4.17 19.41 -20.25
N VAL A 179 -3.00 19.89 -19.81
CA VAL A 179 -2.62 21.31 -19.92
C VAL A 179 -2.52 21.75 -21.37
N ILE A 180 -1.88 20.97 -22.24
CA ILE A 180 -1.77 21.29 -23.68
C ILE A 180 -3.16 21.40 -24.32
N VAL A 181 -4.04 20.44 -24.04
CA VAL A 181 -5.42 20.42 -24.55
C VAL A 181 -6.21 21.62 -24.03
N LEU A 182 -6.07 21.96 -22.74
CA LEU A 182 -6.71 23.12 -22.13
C LEU A 182 -6.20 24.43 -22.76
N CYS A 183 -4.88 24.58 -22.92
CA CYS A 183 -4.26 25.73 -23.58
C CYS A 183 -4.76 25.87 -25.03
N HIS A 184 -4.85 24.76 -25.77
CA HIS A 184 -5.37 24.77 -27.13
C HIS A 184 -6.86 25.19 -27.18
N TYR A 185 -7.68 24.71 -26.24
CA TYR A 185 -9.07 25.15 -26.10
C TYR A 185 -9.17 26.65 -25.80
N LEU A 186 -8.38 27.15 -24.86
CA LEU A 186 -8.34 28.57 -24.50
C LEU A 186 -7.88 29.45 -25.67
N GLN A 187 -6.84 29.04 -26.40
CA GLN A 187 -6.34 29.74 -27.58
C GLN A 187 -7.40 29.80 -28.69
N ARG A 188 -8.10 28.70 -28.95
CA ARG A 188 -9.16 28.64 -29.95
C ARG A 188 -10.33 29.58 -29.62
N ASN A 189 -10.66 29.72 -28.35
CA ASN A 189 -11.75 30.58 -27.86
C ASN A 189 -11.29 31.98 -27.44
N LYS A 190 -10.03 32.36 -27.74
CA LYS A 190 -9.43 33.63 -27.32
C LYS A 190 -10.26 34.86 -27.68
N ALA A 191 -10.82 34.89 -28.89
CA ALA A 191 -11.65 36.01 -29.34
C ALA A 191 -12.93 36.15 -28.48
N HIS A 192 -13.57 35.02 -28.17
CA HIS A 192 -14.77 34.99 -27.34
C HIS A 192 -14.49 35.37 -25.88
N PHE A 193 -13.36 34.92 -25.33
CA PHE A 193 -12.94 35.32 -23.98
C PHE A 193 -12.55 36.80 -23.91
N LYS A 194 -11.96 37.34 -24.99
CA LYS A 194 -11.69 38.77 -25.10
C LYS A 194 -13.00 39.57 -25.09
N THR A 195 -14.00 39.17 -25.87
CA THR A 195 -15.32 39.82 -25.87
C THR A 195 -15.97 39.79 -24.48
N LEU A 196 -15.91 38.65 -23.78
CA LEU A 196 -16.42 38.55 -22.41
C LEU A 196 -15.64 39.46 -21.44
N SER A 197 -14.32 39.52 -21.56
CA SER A 197 -13.50 40.44 -20.76
C SER A 197 -13.84 41.91 -21.04
N ASP A 198 -14.02 42.28 -22.31
CA ASP A 198 -14.38 43.64 -22.74
C ASP A 198 -15.78 44.04 -22.25
N LEU A 199 -16.67 43.06 -22.04
CA LEU A 199 -17.99 43.22 -21.42
C LEU A 199 -17.94 43.31 -19.88
N GLY A 200 -16.75 43.32 -19.27
CA GLY A 200 -16.56 43.51 -17.83
C GLY A 200 -16.63 42.23 -16.99
N TYR A 201 -16.61 41.04 -17.61
CA TYR A 201 -16.59 39.78 -16.85
C TYR A 201 -15.26 39.57 -16.13
N SER A 202 -15.33 39.16 -14.86
CA SER A 202 -14.13 38.88 -14.08
C SER A 202 -13.47 37.55 -14.47
N ILE A 203 -12.20 37.34 -14.10
CA ILE A 203 -11.47 36.08 -14.33
C ILE A 203 -12.22 34.88 -13.72
N LYS A 204 -12.87 35.06 -12.56
CA LYS A 204 -13.68 34.01 -11.92
C LYS A 204 -14.89 33.63 -12.77
N ASP A 205 -15.51 34.60 -13.43
CA ASP A 205 -16.67 34.37 -14.31
C ASP A 205 -16.26 33.70 -15.63
N LEU A 206 -15.08 34.07 -16.18
CA LEU A 206 -14.51 33.42 -17.36
C LEU A 206 -14.17 31.94 -17.09
N LEU A 207 -13.62 31.63 -15.91
CA LEU A 207 -13.39 30.25 -15.47
C LEU A 207 -14.72 29.50 -15.33
N LYS A 208 -15.71 30.09 -14.65
CA LYS A 208 -17.03 29.48 -14.48
C LYS A 208 -17.73 29.22 -15.82
N TYR A 209 -17.59 30.13 -16.78
CA TYR A 209 -18.10 29.96 -18.14
C TYR A 209 -17.41 28.80 -18.86
N THR A 210 -16.08 28.70 -18.75
CA THR A 210 -15.29 27.60 -19.33
C THR A 210 -15.73 26.25 -18.76
N PHE A 211 -15.89 26.13 -17.44
CA PHE A 211 -16.37 24.91 -16.81
C PHE A 211 -17.81 24.56 -17.22
N ARG A 212 -18.69 25.57 -17.37
CA ARG A 212 -20.07 25.36 -17.82
C ARG A 212 -20.12 24.88 -19.28
N ASP A 213 -19.31 25.47 -20.15
CA ASP A 213 -19.24 25.10 -21.57
C ASP A 213 -18.69 23.67 -21.74
N LEU A 214 -17.63 23.34 -20.98
CA LEU A 214 -17.10 21.98 -20.89
C LEU A 214 -18.16 20.99 -20.38
N LYS A 215 -18.90 21.33 -19.31
CA LYS A 215 -19.99 20.49 -18.77
C LYS A 215 -21.10 20.25 -19.79
N THR A 216 -21.54 21.30 -20.47
CA THR A 216 -22.66 21.22 -21.45
C THR A 216 -22.27 20.37 -22.65
N THR A 217 -21.01 20.43 -23.06
CA THR A 217 -20.49 19.63 -24.17
C THR A 217 -20.15 18.19 -23.77
N LEU A 218 -20.07 17.88 -22.46
CA LEU A 218 -19.83 16.52 -21.93
C LEU A 218 -21.13 15.68 -21.85
N ILE A 219 -22.30 16.33 -21.83
CA ILE A 219 -23.62 15.71 -21.61
C ILE A 219 -24.33 15.36 -22.95
N ILE A 220 -23.68 15.62 -24.09
CA ILE A 220 -24.18 15.28 -25.45
C ILE A 220 -23.22 14.31 -26.14
#